data_AF-A0A0C9T6P4-F1
#
_entry.id   AF-A0A0C9T6P4-F1
#
_cell.length_a   1.000
_cell.length_b   1.000
_cell.length_c   1.000
_cell.angle_alpha   90.00
_cell.angle_beta   90.00
_cell.angle_gamma   90.00
#
_symmetry.space_group_name_H-M   'P 1'
#
loop_
_entity.id
_entity.type
_entity.pdbx_description
1 polymer ?
#
loop_
_entity_poly.entity_id
_entity_poly.type
_entity_poly.pdbx_seq_one_letter_code
_entity_poly.pdbx_strand_id
1 'polypeptide(L)'
;MVYYLYTSKITFAPLSSRKTNEVANEKKTDVPCVVTSPKSMYRLAKKLELNGLCDLAKAEIKSQISEDNIVEEVFSKFTSRHVEIREMELEFLFKHWDTMKSSAALRSMLLKQLPHTAVLVADIVTH
;
A
#
# COMPACT_ATOMS: atom_id res chain seq x y z
N MET A 1 -8.54 14.01 6.11
CA MET A 1 -9.37 13.76 4.91
C MET A 1 -10.16 14.99 4.47
N VAL A 2 -10.99 15.59 5.34
CA VAL A 2 -11.77 16.81 5.01
C VAL A 2 -10.86 17.99 4.60
N TYR A 3 -9.66 18.08 5.19
CA TYR A 3 -8.68 19.14 4.90
C TYR A 3 -8.22 19.22 3.43
N TYR A 4 -8.10 18.10 2.71
CA TYR A 4 -7.71 18.12 1.29
C TYR A 4 -8.78 18.80 0.42
N LEU A 5 -10.06 18.48 0.67
CA LEU A 5 -11.17 19.09 -0.06
C LEU A 5 -11.20 20.62 0.08
N TYR A 6 -10.66 21.14 1.19
CA TYR A 6 -10.67 22.56 1.49
C TYR A 6 -9.39 23.31 1.06
N THR A 7 -8.26 22.61 0.92
CA THR A 7 -6.94 23.26 0.77
C THR A 7 -6.15 22.83 -0.45
N SER A 8 -6.57 21.77 -1.15
CA SER A 8 -5.83 21.15 -2.25
C SER A 8 -4.38 20.76 -1.91
N LYS A 9 -4.00 20.74 -0.63
CA LYS A 9 -2.67 20.34 -0.14
C LYS A 9 -2.75 18.93 0.44
N ILE A 10 -1.81 18.06 0.04
CA ILE A 10 -1.73 16.68 0.52
C ILE A 10 -0.32 16.40 1.01
N THR A 11 -0.25 15.82 2.21
CA THR A 11 0.97 15.20 2.74
C THR A 11 0.63 13.78 3.15
N PHE A 12 1.40 12.82 2.67
CA PHE A 12 1.16 11.40 2.88
C PHE A 12 1.87 10.89 4.14
N ALA A 13 1.16 10.05 4.90
CA ALA A 13 1.73 9.33 6.03
C ALA A 13 2.56 8.14 5.54
N PRO A 14 3.58 7.71 6.29
CA PRO A 14 4.19 6.40 6.07
C PRO A 14 3.14 5.27 6.18
N LEU A 15 3.31 4.21 5.40
CA LEU A 15 2.47 3.01 5.43
C LEU A 15 2.59 2.34 6.80
N SER A 16 1.45 1.87 7.31
CA SER A 16 1.38 1.20 8.61
C SER A 16 2.23 -0.07 8.70
N SER A 17 2.55 -0.68 7.55
CA SER A 17 3.41 -1.86 7.39
C SER A 17 4.90 -1.53 7.40
N ARG A 18 5.28 -0.24 7.30
CA ARG A 18 6.66 0.20 7.39
C ARG A 18 7.09 0.25 8.86
N LYS A 19 7.98 -0.66 9.26
CA LYS A 19 8.64 -0.64 10.59
C LYS A 19 9.71 0.45 10.61
N THR A 20 9.29 1.70 10.70
CA THR A 20 10.21 2.82 10.94
C THR A 20 10.53 2.89 12.43
N ASN A 21 11.78 2.57 12.81
CA ASN A 21 12.36 2.91 14.13
C ASN A 21 12.77 4.40 14.21
N GLU A 22 12.35 5.22 13.24
CA GLU A 22 12.83 6.58 13.11
C GLU A 22 11.91 7.55 13.85
N VAL A 23 12.50 8.16 14.87
CA VAL A 23 12.03 9.29 15.65
C VAL A 23 11.33 10.28 14.72
N ALA A 24 10.03 10.49 14.96
CA ALA A 24 9.26 11.56 14.35
C ALA A 24 9.90 12.91 14.73
N ASN A 25 10.86 13.37 13.93
CA ASN A 25 11.30 14.76 13.98
C ASN A 25 10.23 15.58 13.26
N GLU A 26 9.17 15.87 14.01
CA GLU A 26 8.13 16.82 13.65
C GLU A 26 8.79 18.19 13.42
N LYS A 27 9.09 18.53 12.16
CA LYS A 27 9.19 19.93 11.77
C LYS A 27 7.80 20.53 11.96
N LYS A 28 7.55 21.11 13.13
CA LYS A 28 6.44 22.04 13.42
C LYS A 28 6.48 23.17 12.39
N THR A 29 5.78 22.97 11.29
CA THR A 29 5.28 24.07 10.48
C THR A 29 3.86 24.32 10.98
N ASP A 30 3.55 25.56 11.31
CA ASP A 30 2.33 26.04 11.99
C ASP A 30 1.07 25.94 11.10
N VAL A 31 1.07 24.99 10.16
CA VAL A 31 -0.04 24.67 9.27
C VAL A 31 -0.56 23.31 9.75
N PRO A 32 -1.86 23.12 10.02
CA PRO A 32 -2.42 21.81 10.33
C PRO A 32 -2.29 20.91 9.11
N CYS A 33 -1.13 20.29 8.96
CA CYS A 33 -0.81 19.36 7.91
C CYS A 33 -1.45 18.03 8.30
N VAL A 34 -2.68 17.80 7.86
CA VAL A 34 -3.37 16.53 8.08
C VAL A 34 -2.65 15.46 7.27
N VAL A 35 -1.73 14.76 7.93
CA VAL A 35 -1.03 13.62 7.36
C VAL A 35 -2.09 12.54 7.08
N THR A 36 -2.24 12.14 5.82
CA THR A 36 -3.25 11.13 5.44
C THR A 36 -2.58 9.88 4.91
N SER A 37 -3.07 8.70 5.32
CA SER A 37 -2.61 7.44 4.74
C SER A 37 -2.89 7.42 3.23
N PRO A 38 -1.89 7.08 2.39
CA PRO A 38 -2.05 6.95 0.94
C PRO A 38 -3.24 6.08 0.53
N LYS A 39 -3.46 4.97 1.26
CA LYS A 39 -4.58 4.03 1.04
C LYS A 39 -5.95 4.69 1.25
N SER A 40 -6.07 5.52 2.28
CA SER A 40 -7.29 6.27 2.52
C SER A 40 -7.51 7.30 1.41
N MET A 41 -6.46 8.02 1.00
CA MET A 41 -6.56 8.99 -0.09
C MET A 41 -6.96 8.32 -1.42
N TYR A 42 -6.35 7.18 -1.76
CA TYR A 42 -6.71 6.41 -2.95
C TYR A 42 -8.19 5.98 -2.94
N ARG A 43 -8.71 5.51 -1.78
CA ARG A 43 -10.13 5.17 -1.64
C ARG A 43 -11.06 6.35 -1.91
N LEU A 44 -10.69 7.55 -1.47
CA LEU A 44 -11.49 8.75 -1.72
C LEU A 44 -11.39 9.19 -3.18
N ALA A 45 -10.17 9.20 -3.73
CA ALA A 45 -9.94 9.55 -5.12
C ALA A 45 -10.75 8.66 -6.07
N LYS A 46 -10.78 7.34 -5.83
CA LYS A 46 -11.62 6.41 -6.59
C LYS A 46 -13.12 6.67 -6.42
N LYS A 47 -13.57 7.08 -5.22
CA LYS A 47 -14.98 7.43 -4.96
C LYS A 47 -15.42 8.74 -5.60
N LEU A 48 -14.49 9.69 -5.74
CA LEU A 48 -14.72 11.00 -6.34
C LEU A 48 -14.31 11.04 -7.83
N GLU A 49 -13.92 9.90 -8.41
CA GLU A 49 -13.45 9.77 -9.79
C GLU A 49 -12.30 10.73 -10.16
N LEU A 50 -11.47 11.07 -9.17
CA LEU A 50 -10.31 11.95 -9.32
C LEU A 50 -9.09 11.12 -9.75
N ASN A 51 -8.99 10.84 -11.04
CA ASN A 51 -7.94 9.96 -11.59
C ASN A 51 -6.52 10.46 -11.26
N GLY A 52 -6.22 11.76 -11.43
CA GLY A 52 -4.91 12.30 -11.09
C GLY A 52 -4.54 12.15 -9.60
N LEU A 53 -5.53 12.16 -8.71
CA LEU A 53 -5.31 11.92 -7.28
C LEU A 53 -5.13 10.43 -6.98
N CYS A 54 -5.80 9.56 -7.74
CA CYS A 54 -5.56 8.12 -7.68
C CYS A 54 -4.11 7.81 -8.06
N ASP A 55 -3.60 8.43 -9.13
CA ASP A 55 -2.23 8.23 -9.60
C ASP A 55 -1.20 8.72 -8.59
N LEU A 56 -1.42 9.89 -7.98
CA LEU A 56 -0.55 10.40 -6.92
C LEU A 56 -0.53 9.47 -5.70
N ALA A 57 -1.70 9.01 -5.26
CA ALA A 57 -1.78 8.09 -4.13
C ALA A 57 -1.17 6.72 -4.47
N LYS A 58 -1.33 6.24 -5.70
CA LYS A 58 -0.72 5.00 -6.21
C LYS A 58 0.79 5.11 -6.28
N ALA A 59 1.33 6.22 -6.77
CA ALA A 59 2.76 6.49 -6.83
C ALA A 59 3.37 6.51 -5.42
N GLU A 60 2.68 7.12 -4.47
CA GLU A 60 3.13 7.15 -3.09
C GLU A 60 3.10 5.75 -2.44
N ILE A 61 2.06 4.95 -2.68
CA ILE A 61 2.02 3.55 -2.22
C ILE A 61 3.22 2.79 -2.81
N LYS A 62 3.48 2.94 -4.12
CA LYS A 62 4.62 2.31 -4.80
C LYS A 62 5.97 2.72 -4.20
N SER A 63 6.13 3.99 -3.85
CA SER A 63 7.35 4.53 -3.23
C SER A 63 7.63 3.93 -1.85
N GLN A 64 6.58 3.55 -1.12
CA GLN A 64 6.68 3.05 0.25
C GLN A 64 6.68 1.53 0.36
N ILE A 65 6.47 0.81 -0.74
CA ILE A 65 6.58 -0.66 -0.81
C ILE A 65 8.06 -1.07 -0.76
N SER A 66 8.35 -2.11 0.02
CA SER A 66 9.67 -2.72 0.21
C SER A 66 9.55 -4.24 0.34
N GLU A 67 10.66 -4.96 0.21
CA GLU A 67 10.71 -6.42 0.37
C GLU A 67 10.17 -6.88 1.74
N ASP A 68 10.34 -6.07 2.79
CA ASP A 68 9.85 -6.39 4.13
C ASP A 68 8.33 -6.27 4.28
N ASN A 69 7.70 -5.36 3.53
CA ASN A 69 6.28 -5.06 3.67
C ASN A 69 5.41 -5.60 2.53
N ILE A 70 6.00 -5.97 1.40
CA ILE A 70 5.25 -6.37 0.20
C ILE A 70 4.33 -7.56 0.47
N VAL A 71 4.75 -8.51 1.30
CA VAL A 71 3.92 -9.68 1.64
C VAL A 71 2.67 -9.22 2.40
N GLU A 72 2.82 -8.34 3.39
CA GLU A 72 1.68 -7.83 4.15
C GLU A 72 0.75 -6.98 3.27
N GLU A 73 1.32 -6.20 2.35
CA GLU A 73 0.58 -5.36 1.40
C GLU A 73 -0.22 -6.19 0.40
N VAL A 74 0.40 -7.14 -0.29
CA VAL A 74 -0.26 -8.01 -1.30
C VAL A 74 -1.43 -8.75 -0.69
N PHE A 75 -1.28 -9.27 0.53
CA PHE A 75 -2.32 -10.00 1.24
C PHE A 75 -3.28 -9.10 2.03
N SER A 76 -3.15 -7.78 1.91
CA SER A 76 -4.01 -6.83 2.60
C SER A 76 -5.42 -6.80 2.02
N LYS A 77 -6.41 -6.46 2.87
CA LYS A 77 -7.79 -6.20 2.43
C LYS A 77 -7.89 -4.97 1.51
N PHE A 78 -6.87 -4.11 1.47
CA PHE A 78 -6.86 -2.96 0.58
C PHE A 78 -6.60 -3.41 -0.85
N THR A 79 -5.53 -4.17 -1.05
CA THR A 79 -5.10 -4.73 -2.33
C THR A 79 -6.16 -5.64 -2.94
N SER A 80 -6.84 -6.45 -2.13
CA SER A 80 -7.93 -7.30 -2.65
C SER A 80 -9.12 -6.54 -3.23
N ARG A 81 -9.31 -5.27 -2.86
CA ARG A 81 -10.42 -4.41 -3.36
C ARG A 81 -10.01 -3.49 -4.51
N HIS A 82 -8.72 -3.38 -4.79
CA HIS A 82 -8.18 -2.44 -5.77
C HIS A 82 -7.24 -3.16 -6.74
N VAL A 83 -7.80 -3.62 -7.85
CA VAL A 83 -7.08 -4.43 -8.87
C VAL A 83 -5.82 -3.72 -9.38
N GLU A 84 -5.91 -2.41 -9.66
CA GLU A 84 -4.75 -1.61 -10.14
C GLU A 84 -3.58 -1.54 -9.13
N ILE A 85 -3.89 -1.62 -7.84
CA ILE A 85 -2.86 -1.67 -6.79
C ILE A 85 -2.32 -3.09 -6.70
N ARG A 86 -3.19 -4.09 -6.75
CA ARG A 86 -2.80 -5.51 -6.75
C ARG A 86 -1.83 -5.85 -7.86
N GLU A 87 -2.10 -5.43 -9.09
CA GLU A 87 -1.21 -5.67 -10.21
C GLU A 87 0.16 -5.02 -9.98
N MET A 88 0.18 -3.79 -9.48
CA MET A 88 1.42 -3.06 -9.18
C MET A 88 2.23 -3.72 -8.05
N GLU A 89 1.57 -4.20 -7.00
CA GLU A 89 2.20 -4.93 -5.90
C GLU A 89 2.69 -6.32 -6.34
N LEU A 90 1.90 -7.06 -7.10
CA LEU A 90 2.30 -8.36 -7.64
C LEU A 90 3.49 -8.24 -8.60
N GLU A 91 3.52 -7.22 -9.47
CA GLU A 91 4.66 -6.95 -10.35
C GLU A 91 5.94 -6.73 -9.52
N PHE A 92 5.85 -5.96 -8.42
CA PHE A 92 6.98 -5.76 -7.52
C PHE A 92 7.39 -7.06 -6.81
N LEU A 93 6.43 -7.87 -6.36
CA LEU A 93 6.68 -9.16 -5.73
C LEU A 93 7.38 -10.13 -6.68
N PHE A 94 6.91 -10.24 -7.93
CA PHE A 94 7.50 -11.11 -8.94
C PHE A 94 8.91 -10.68 -9.32
N LYS A 95 9.18 -9.38 -9.37
CA LYS A 95 10.53 -8.85 -9.60
C LYS A 95 11.54 -9.28 -8.51
N HIS A 96 11.07 -9.47 -7.28
CA HIS A 96 11.91 -9.89 -6.14
C HIS A 96 11.65 -11.35 -5.72
N TRP A 97 11.03 -12.15 -6.60
CA TRP A 97 10.54 -13.48 -6.27
C TRP A 97 11.62 -14.42 -5.71
N ASP A 98 12.84 -14.37 -6.25
CA ASP A 98 13.94 -15.21 -5.81
C ASP A 98 14.32 -15.01 -4.34
N THR A 99 14.24 -13.77 -3.85
CA THR A 99 14.44 -13.44 -2.44
C THR A 99 13.22 -13.82 -1.60
N MET A 100 12.02 -13.59 -2.15
CA MET A 100 10.77 -13.68 -1.39
C MET A 100 10.22 -15.11 -1.24
N LYS A 101 10.47 -16.01 -2.19
CA LYS A 101 9.98 -17.41 -2.16
C LYS A 101 10.48 -18.20 -0.94
N SER A 102 11.62 -17.81 -0.40
CA SER A 102 12.22 -18.41 0.80
C SER A 102 11.80 -17.71 2.10
N SER A 103 11.09 -16.59 2.02
CA SER A 103 10.69 -15.81 3.20
C SER A 103 9.66 -16.56 4.05
N ALA A 104 9.88 -16.57 5.36
CA ALA A 104 8.92 -17.13 6.31
C ALA A 104 7.59 -16.36 6.29
N ALA A 105 7.64 -15.06 6.00
CA ALA A 105 6.46 -14.20 5.88
C ALA A 105 5.51 -14.71 4.78
N LEU A 106 6.02 -14.96 3.57
CA LEU A 106 5.20 -15.45 2.45
C LEU A 106 4.60 -16.83 2.76
N ARG A 107 5.40 -17.75 3.30
CA ARG A 107 4.91 -19.06 3.76
C ARG A 107 3.83 -18.95 4.82
N SER A 108 4.02 -18.09 5.81
CA SER A 108 3.05 -17.88 6.89
C SER A 108 1.73 -17.31 6.38
N MET A 109 1.77 -16.44 5.36
CA MET A 109 0.58 -15.84 4.78
C MET A 109 -0.17 -16.81 3.86
N LEU A 110 0.55 -17.63 3.08
CA LEU A 110 -0.02 -18.72 2.30
C LEU A 110 -0.78 -19.73 3.18
N LEU A 111 -0.22 -20.08 4.33
CA LEU A 111 -0.85 -20.99 5.29
C LEU A 111 -2.07 -20.38 6.00
N LYS A 112 -2.15 -19.05 6.11
CA LYS A 112 -3.21 -18.36 6.85
C LYS A 112 -4.60 -18.41 6.18
N GLN A 113 -4.73 -18.99 4.97
CA GLN A 113 -6.01 -19.20 4.25
C GLN A 113 -7.02 -18.05 4.44
N LEU A 114 -6.60 -16.83 4.10
CA LEU A 114 -7.49 -15.68 4.19
C LEU A 114 -8.53 -15.75 3.05
N PRO A 115 -9.78 -15.34 3.28
CA PRO A 115 -10.87 -15.52 2.30
C PRO A 115 -10.61 -14.78 0.98
N HIS A 116 -9.82 -13.71 1.01
CA HIS A 116 -9.44 -12.92 -0.16
C HIS A 116 -8.11 -13.32 -0.79
N THR A 117 -7.41 -14.34 -0.25
CA THR A 117 -6.08 -14.72 -0.73
C THR A 117 -6.09 -15.88 -1.69
N ALA A 118 -7.20 -16.61 -1.82
CA ALA A 118 -7.31 -17.74 -2.76
C ALA A 118 -6.96 -17.34 -4.22
N VAL A 119 -7.40 -16.16 -4.65
CA VAL A 119 -7.10 -15.64 -5.99
C VAL A 119 -5.62 -15.26 -6.13
N LEU A 120 -5.05 -14.64 -5.09
CA LEU A 120 -3.62 -14.28 -5.07
C LEU A 120 -2.72 -15.51 -5.04
N VAL A 121 -3.10 -16.55 -4.29
CA VAL A 121 -2.36 -17.81 -4.24
C VAL A 121 -2.42 -18.50 -5.60
N ALA A 122 -3.56 -18.48 -6.30
CA ALA A 122 -3.63 -19.00 -7.65
C ALA A 122 -2.66 -18.27 -8.59
N ASP A 123 -2.69 -16.93 -8.61
CA ASP A 123 -1.81 -16.11 -9.45
C ASP A 123 -0.31 -16.37 -9.15
N ILE A 124 0.04 -16.54 -7.88
CA ILE A 124 1.41 -16.85 -7.43
C ILE A 124 1.84 -18.28 -7.80
N VAL A 125 0.93 -19.26 -7.78
CA VAL A 125 1.24 -20.68 -8.03
C VAL A 125 1.29 -21.00 -9.53
N THR A 126 0.60 -20.22 -10.38
CA THR A 126 0.66 -20.35 -11.85
C THR A 126 1.91 -19.73 -12.49
N HIS A 127 2.74 -19.01 -11.74
CA HIS A 127 3.99 -18.40 -12.21
C HIS A 127 5.22 -19.12 -11.66
#